data_AF-A0A1F8RDW7-F1
#
_entry.id   AF-A0A1F8RDW7-F1
#
_cell.length_a   1.000
_cell.length_b   1.000
_cell.length_c   1.000
_cell.angle_alpha   90.00
_cell.angle_beta   90.00
_cell.angle_gamma   90.00
#
_symmetry.space_group_name_H-M   'P 1'
#
loop_
_entity.id
_entity.type
_entity.pdbx_description
1 polymer ?
#
loop_
_entity_poly.entity_id
_entity_poly.type
_entity_poly.pdbx_seq_one_letter_code
_entity_poly.pdbx_strand_id
1 'polypeptide(L)'
;MKSGHPWKLNPVVDGEPPRYPFTDVPNPPEGWTWNDISYVIGGYNWKARFVDKNGYIITDKPGATVSDTAYLNQYNFANLVVGKEAGWVSYHSGEVQLKYDCGTCHTTGYRPTGHQDNMEGIVGTWAEPGVQCEACHGPGGLHASNPYGIEMNVDRDPELCGKCHRRGDVTTVDAKGGFVEHHEQYEELYQSKHVTLDCVICHDPHKGVVQLRQSKEPTTRTQCANCHFKQGQYQKNPKHEGYVDCIDCHMPRIIKSAWGDAARFTGDIRTHLMAIDPTQVGQFSEDGLTSKSQIALDFACKSCHVPGTAAEKSDEDLIEMATGYHTKP
;
A
#
# COMPACT_ATOMS: atom_id res chain seq x y z
N MET A 1 9.75 16.82 -4.47
CA MET A 1 9.15 15.78 -3.61
C MET A 1 9.44 14.43 -4.27
N LYS A 2 9.96 13.41 -3.56
CA LYS A 2 10.17 12.06 -4.15
C LYS A 2 9.26 11.01 -3.49
N SER A 3 8.12 11.42 -2.93
CA SER A 3 7.10 10.48 -2.46
C SER A 3 6.47 9.75 -3.65
N GLY A 4 5.77 8.64 -3.40
CA GLY A 4 5.05 7.90 -4.44
C GLY A 4 3.73 8.53 -4.88
N HIS A 5 3.20 9.50 -4.12
CA HIS A 5 1.90 10.13 -4.35
C HIS A 5 1.75 10.79 -5.74
N PRO A 6 2.71 11.62 -6.21
CA PRO A 6 2.64 12.21 -7.55
C PRO A 6 2.69 11.18 -8.68
N TRP A 7 3.19 9.97 -8.40
CA TRP A 7 3.43 8.92 -9.39
C TRP A 7 2.33 7.86 -9.42
N LYS A 8 1.19 8.13 -8.77
CA LYS A 8 0.09 7.17 -8.71
C LYS A 8 -0.62 6.99 -10.07
N LEU A 9 -0.67 8.05 -10.87
CA LEU A 9 -1.15 8.05 -12.24
C LEU A 9 -0.19 8.89 -13.08
N ASN A 10 0.28 8.34 -14.21
CA ASN A 10 1.36 8.95 -14.99
C ASN A 10 0.96 8.98 -16.46
N PRO A 11 0.87 10.16 -17.10
CA PRO A 11 0.56 10.25 -18.52
C PRO A 11 1.69 9.68 -19.36
N VAL A 12 1.33 9.01 -20.45
CA VAL A 12 2.25 8.61 -21.52
C VAL A 12 2.15 9.64 -22.63
N VAL A 13 3.24 10.38 -22.84
CA VAL A 13 3.31 11.49 -23.79
C VAL A 13 4.18 11.05 -24.97
N ASP A 14 3.70 11.27 -26.19
CA ASP A 14 4.42 10.96 -27.44
C ASP A 14 4.93 9.50 -27.56
N GLY A 15 4.24 8.55 -26.91
CA GLY A 15 4.63 7.14 -26.93
C GLY A 15 5.88 6.84 -26.09
N GLU A 16 6.28 7.74 -25.20
CA GLU A 16 7.44 7.55 -24.33
C GLU A 16 7.02 7.06 -22.93
N PRO A 17 7.72 6.04 -22.37
CA PRO A 17 7.44 5.56 -21.02
C PRO A 17 7.63 6.65 -19.97
N PRO A 18 6.78 6.71 -18.93
CA PRO A 18 7.00 7.61 -17.80
C PRO A 18 8.31 7.28 -17.09
N ARG A 19 9.03 8.31 -16.63
CA ARG A 19 10.30 8.16 -15.90
C ARG A 19 10.06 8.24 -14.40
N TYR A 20 10.43 7.18 -13.67
CA TYR A 20 10.24 7.14 -12.22
C TYR A 20 11.55 7.38 -11.46
N PRO A 21 11.49 7.81 -10.19
CA PRO A 21 12.71 8.07 -9.42
C PRO A 21 13.52 6.82 -9.04
N PHE A 22 12.92 5.63 -9.01
CA PHE A 22 13.51 4.41 -8.43
C PHE A 22 13.38 3.15 -9.29
N THR A 23 12.58 3.20 -10.35
CA THR A 23 12.13 2.02 -11.09
C THR A 23 12.05 2.34 -12.57
N ASP A 24 12.18 1.30 -13.39
CA ASP A 24 11.90 1.36 -14.82
C ASP A 24 10.74 0.41 -15.11
N VAL A 25 9.66 0.94 -15.70
CA VAL A 25 8.52 0.13 -16.14
C VAL A 25 8.90 -0.53 -17.48
N PRO A 26 8.72 -1.85 -17.63
CA PRO A 26 9.01 -2.53 -18.89
C PRO A 26 8.05 -2.08 -20.00
N ASN A 27 8.28 -2.56 -21.22
CA ASN A 27 7.32 -2.39 -22.32
C ASN A 27 5.91 -2.85 -21.91
N PRO A 28 4.84 -2.29 -22.51
CA PRO A 28 3.47 -2.65 -22.17
C PRO A 28 3.17 -4.14 -22.35
N PRO A 29 2.03 -4.62 -21.82
CA PRO A 29 1.58 -6.01 -21.95
C PRO A 29 1.61 -6.53 -23.39
N GLU A 30 1.74 -7.85 -23.56
CA GLU A 30 1.87 -8.48 -24.88
C GLU A 30 0.80 -7.98 -25.88
N GLY A 31 1.25 -7.47 -27.04
CA GLY A 31 0.38 -6.94 -28.09
C GLY A 31 0.18 -5.42 -28.05
N TRP A 32 0.46 -4.78 -26.92
CA TRP A 32 0.39 -3.32 -26.78
C TRP A 32 1.77 -2.67 -26.98
N THR A 33 1.77 -1.45 -27.48
CA THR A 33 2.97 -0.59 -27.57
C THR A 33 2.74 0.68 -26.78
N TRP A 34 3.80 1.44 -26.48
CA TRP A 34 3.67 2.72 -25.78
C TRP A 34 2.81 3.75 -26.55
N ASN A 35 2.70 3.63 -27.88
CA ASN A 35 1.80 4.46 -28.69
C ASN A 35 0.32 4.20 -28.40
N ASP A 36 0.00 3.05 -27.80
CA ASP A 36 -1.37 2.65 -27.49
C ASP A 36 -1.78 3.00 -26.05
N ILE A 37 -0.84 3.49 -25.25
CA ILE A 37 -1.06 3.79 -23.82
C ILE A 37 -1.36 5.27 -23.62
N SER A 38 -2.38 5.58 -22.82
CA SER A 38 -2.68 6.94 -22.34
C SER A 38 -2.06 7.21 -20.97
N TYR A 39 -2.19 6.26 -20.04
CA TYR A 39 -1.70 6.38 -18.68
C TYR A 39 -1.09 5.08 -18.15
N VAL A 40 -0.13 5.22 -17.23
CA VAL A 40 0.36 4.15 -16.36
C VAL A 40 -0.13 4.41 -14.94
N ILE A 41 -0.85 3.44 -14.37
CA ILE A 41 -1.29 3.45 -12.97
C ILE A 41 -0.18 2.80 -12.13
N GLY A 42 0.37 3.56 -11.19
CA GLY A 42 1.53 3.13 -10.39
C GLY A 42 2.85 3.25 -11.16
N GLY A 43 3.71 2.23 -11.08
CA GLY A 43 5.05 2.23 -11.68
C GLY A 43 6.17 2.67 -10.75
N TYR A 44 5.85 3.36 -9.64
CA TYR A 44 6.86 3.90 -8.72
C TYR A 44 7.58 2.86 -7.83
N ASN A 45 6.92 1.76 -7.42
CA ASN A 45 7.56 0.76 -6.53
C ASN A 45 6.95 -0.65 -6.55
N TRP A 46 5.62 -0.79 -6.45
CA TRP A 46 5.00 -2.13 -6.25
C TRP A 46 4.56 -2.80 -7.54
N LYS A 47 3.82 -2.06 -8.37
CA LYS A 47 3.22 -2.57 -9.60
C LYS A 47 2.92 -1.46 -10.60
N ALA A 48 2.79 -1.81 -11.86
CA ALA A 48 2.33 -0.96 -12.96
C ALA A 48 1.16 -1.63 -13.68
N ARG A 49 0.15 -0.83 -14.03
CA ARG A 49 -0.97 -1.20 -14.91
C ARG A 49 -1.13 -0.12 -15.97
N PHE A 50 -1.81 -0.44 -17.06
CA PHE A 50 -1.82 0.37 -18.26
C PHE A 50 -3.24 0.71 -18.67
N VAL A 51 -3.44 1.94 -19.14
CA VAL A 51 -4.72 2.45 -19.65
C VAL A 51 -4.56 2.72 -21.14
N ASP A 52 -5.50 2.25 -21.95
CA ASP A 52 -5.48 2.41 -23.41
C ASP A 52 -5.85 3.84 -23.85
N LYS A 53 -5.79 4.13 -25.15
CA LYS A 53 -6.20 5.44 -25.71
C LYS A 53 -7.69 5.78 -25.60
N ASN A 54 -8.54 4.82 -25.21
CA ASN A 54 -9.96 5.04 -24.97
C ASN A 54 -10.27 5.20 -23.47
N GLY A 55 -9.26 5.09 -22.60
CA GLY A 55 -9.38 5.28 -21.15
C GLY A 55 -9.68 4.01 -20.35
N TYR A 56 -9.69 2.84 -20.98
CA TYR A 56 -9.95 1.58 -20.28
C TYR A 56 -8.66 0.99 -19.73
N ILE A 57 -8.74 0.38 -18.55
CA ILE A 57 -7.65 -0.44 -18.02
C ILE A 57 -7.48 -1.64 -18.95
N ILE A 58 -6.26 -1.87 -19.41
CA ILE A 58 -5.94 -2.98 -20.32
C ILE A 58 -6.10 -4.30 -19.56
N THR A 59 -7.01 -5.14 -20.05
CA THR A 59 -7.36 -6.45 -19.49
C THR A 59 -7.21 -7.60 -20.49
N ASP A 60 -6.99 -7.30 -21.77
CA ASP A 60 -6.81 -8.29 -22.82
C ASP A 60 -5.90 -7.76 -23.94
N LYS A 61 -5.57 -8.60 -24.92
CA LYS A 61 -4.87 -8.23 -26.15
C LYS A 61 -5.69 -7.22 -26.96
N PRO A 62 -5.05 -6.35 -27.76
CA PRO A 62 -5.77 -5.40 -28.61
C PRO A 62 -6.72 -6.14 -29.56
N GLY A 63 -7.98 -5.72 -29.60
CA GLY A 63 -8.99 -6.29 -30.49
C GLY A 63 -9.40 -7.74 -30.17
N ALA A 64 -9.14 -8.23 -28.96
CA ALA A 64 -9.58 -9.56 -28.53
C ALA A 64 -11.11 -9.71 -28.70
N THR A 65 -11.53 -10.77 -29.41
CA THR A 65 -12.94 -11.15 -29.58
C THR A 65 -13.35 -12.31 -28.69
N VAL A 66 -12.37 -12.98 -28.07
CA VAL A 66 -12.53 -14.04 -27.08
C VAL A 66 -11.73 -13.64 -25.86
N SER A 67 -12.38 -13.63 -24.70
CA SER A 67 -11.81 -13.24 -23.41
C SER A 67 -10.69 -14.19 -22.97
N ASP A 68 -9.49 -13.67 -22.71
CA ASP A 68 -8.36 -14.41 -22.13
C ASP A 68 -8.21 -14.11 -20.63
N THR A 69 -8.75 -14.99 -19.79
CA THR A 69 -8.69 -14.86 -18.32
C THR A 69 -7.30 -15.11 -17.74
N ALA A 70 -6.35 -15.58 -18.55
CA ALA A 70 -4.96 -15.79 -18.15
C ALA A 70 -4.01 -14.69 -18.69
N TYR A 71 -4.53 -13.68 -19.41
CA TYR A 71 -3.72 -12.61 -19.96
C TYR A 71 -2.92 -11.90 -18.86
N LEU A 72 -1.64 -11.62 -19.13
CA LEU A 72 -0.72 -11.03 -18.17
C LEU A 72 -0.58 -9.53 -18.44
N ASN A 73 -1.24 -8.71 -17.62
CA ASN A 73 -1.47 -7.28 -17.89
C ASN A 73 -1.05 -6.35 -16.74
N GLN A 74 -0.65 -6.89 -15.60
CA GLN A 74 -0.06 -6.13 -14.50
C GLN A 74 1.40 -6.54 -14.33
N TYR A 75 2.29 -5.57 -14.31
CA TYR A 75 3.69 -5.80 -13.98
C TYR A 75 3.92 -5.57 -12.49
N ASN A 76 4.48 -6.54 -11.79
CA ASN A 76 4.91 -6.41 -10.41
C ASN A 76 6.43 -6.29 -10.35
N PHE A 77 6.95 -5.34 -9.59
CA PHE A 77 8.39 -5.19 -9.37
C PHE A 77 8.92 -6.24 -8.41
N ALA A 78 10.23 -6.53 -8.47
CA ALA A 78 10.87 -7.47 -7.56
C ALA A 78 10.72 -7.02 -6.10
N ASN A 79 10.50 -7.99 -5.20
CA ASN A 79 10.45 -7.76 -3.77
C ASN A 79 11.27 -8.81 -3.04
N LEU A 80 12.48 -8.39 -2.60
CA LEU A 80 13.41 -9.25 -1.88
C LEU A 80 12.89 -9.72 -0.53
N VAL A 81 12.02 -8.94 0.13
CA VAL A 81 11.48 -9.33 1.43
C VAL A 81 10.48 -10.48 1.31
N VAL A 82 9.64 -10.45 0.28
CA VAL A 82 8.74 -11.57 -0.03
C VAL A 82 9.50 -12.72 -0.74
N GLY A 83 10.66 -12.43 -1.34
CA GLY A 83 11.44 -13.37 -2.12
C GLY A 83 10.81 -13.63 -3.50
N LYS A 84 10.28 -12.58 -4.14
CA LYS A 84 9.68 -12.64 -5.48
C LYS A 84 10.48 -11.80 -6.46
N GLU A 85 10.81 -12.39 -7.60
CA GLU A 85 11.35 -11.69 -8.75
C GLU A 85 10.29 -10.79 -9.40
N ALA A 86 10.73 -9.83 -10.21
CA ALA A 86 9.81 -9.02 -10.99
C ALA A 86 9.12 -9.89 -12.05
N GLY A 87 7.86 -9.62 -12.34
CA GLY A 87 7.10 -10.45 -13.28
C GLY A 87 5.70 -9.95 -13.57
N TRP A 88 5.15 -10.46 -14.66
CA TRP A 88 3.79 -10.16 -15.09
C TRP A 88 2.78 -11.09 -14.42
N VAL A 89 1.63 -10.54 -14.05
CA VAL A 89 0.50 -11.26 -13.45
C VAL A 89 -0.81 -10.79 -14.07
N SER A 90 -1.86 -11.60 -13.91
CA SER A 90 -3.22 -11.26 -14.34
C SER A 90 -3.90 -10.31 -13.34
N TYR A 91 -4.66 -9.36 -13.88
CA TYR A 91 -5.50 -8.42 -13.14
C TYR A 91 -6.77 -8.13 -13.95
N HIS A 92 -7.92 -8.65 -13.52
CA HIS A 92 -9.18 -8.53 -14.27
C HIS A 92 -9.05 -9.00 -15.73
N SER A 93 -8.19 -9.98 -15.99
CA SER A 93 -7.88 -10.43 -17.33
C SER A 93 -9.12 -10.97 -18.03
N GLY A 94 -9.33 -10.54 -19.28
CA GLY A 94 -10.49 -10.89 -20.08
C GLY A 94 -11.77 -10.08 -19.75
N GLU A 95 -11.74 -9.17 -18.76
CA GLU A 95 -12.87 -8.28 -18.48
C GLU A 95 -13.00 -7.20 -19.56
N VAL A 96 -14.13 -7.14 -20.25
CA VAL A 96 -14.33 -6.21 -21.37
C VAL A 96 -14.50 -4.79 -20.85
N GLN A 97 -13.74 -3.85 -21.41
CA GLN A 97 -13.91 -2.41 -21.17
C GLN A 97 -13.92 -2.04 -19.68
N LEU A 98 -12.97 -2.59 -18.91
CA LEU A 98 -12.79 -2.23 -17.51
C LEU A 98 -12.49 -0.73 -17.39
N LYS A 99 -13.45 0.02 -16.84
CA LYS A 99 -13.34 1.47 -16.68
C LYS A 99 -12.27 1.82 -15.64
N TYR A 100 -11.59 2.94 -15.87
CA TYR A 100 -10.75 3.58 -14.87
C TYR A 100 -11.61 4.48 -13.96
N ASP A 101 -11.98 3.95 -12.80
CA ASP A 101 -12.77 4.65 -11.77
C ASP A 101 -11.95 5.07 -10.54
N CYS A 102 -10.62 4.94 -10.63
CA CYS A 102 -9.72 5.18 -9.50
C CYS A 102 -9.36 6.67 -9.31
N GLY A 103 -9.94 7.57 -10.10
CA GLY A 103 -9.59 8.99 -10.15
C GLY A 103 -9.67 9.70 -8.80
N THR A 104 -10.69 9.39 -8.00
CA THR A 104 -10.92 9.97 -6.66
C THR A 104 -9.68 9.91 -5.76
N CYS A 105 -8.91 8.82 -5.83
CA CYS A 105 -7.76 8.59 -4.96
C CYS A 105 -6.41 8.77 -5.66
N HIS A 106 -6.39 8.82 -6.99
CA HIS A 106 -5.16 8.76 -7.80
C HIS A 106 -4.84 10.07 -8.52
N THR A 107 -5.65 11.12 -8.34
CA THR A 107 -5.54 12.39 -9.07
C THR A 107 -5.77 13.58 -8.15
N THR A 108 -5.54 14.80 -8.67
CA THR A 108 -5.73 16.05 -7.94
C THR A 108 -6.82 16.90 -8.58
N GLY A 109 -7.70 17.47 -7.74
CA GLY A 109 -8.84 18.24 -8.22
C GLY A 109 -9.90 17.38 -8.92
N TYR A 110 -10.06 16.12 -8.49
CA TYR A 110 -11.00 15.18 -9.09
C TYR A 110 -12.45 15.67 -9.04
N ARG A 111 -13.19 15.41 -10.11
CA ARG A 111 -14.64 15.60 -10.24
C ARG A 111 -15.25 14.30 -10.78
N PRO A 112 -16.33 13.78 -10.16
CA PRO A 112 -16.90 12.48 -10.53
C PRO A 112 -17.66 12.49 -11.86
N THR A 113 -17.79 13.64 -12.51
CA THR A 113 -18.54 13.81 -13.75
C THR A 113 -17.61 14.05 -14.94
N GLY A 114 -18.05 13.60 -16.11
CA GLY A 114 -17.32 13.70 -17.36
C GLY A 114 -16.32 12.57 -17.56
N HIS A 115 -15.45 12.77 -18.55
CA HIS A 115 -14.45 11.83 -19.02
C HIS A 115 -13.16 12.60 -19.29
N GLN A 116 -12.11 12.35 -18.52
CA GLN A 116 -10.83 13.02 -18.72
C GLN A 116 -10.36 12.80 -20.17
N ASP A 117 -9.93 13.89 -20.82
CA ASP A 117 -9.44 13.90 -22.21
C ASP A 117 -10.44 13.31 -23.22
N ASN A 118 -11.74 13.33 -22.90
CA ASN A 118 -12.83 12.72 -23.67
C ASN A 118 -12.70 11.18 -23.84
N MET A 119 -11.98 10.52 -22.94
CA MET A 119 -11.81 9.06 -22.96
C MET A 119 -12.96 8.38 -22.21
N GLU A 120 -13.86 7.69 -22.93
CA GLU A 120 -15.07 7.06 -22.35
C GLU A 120 -14.78 6.08 -21.21
N GLY A 121 -13.62 5.40 -21.25
CA GLY A 121 -13.18 4.47 -20.23
C GLY A 121 -12.80 5.13 -18.90
N ILE A 122 -12.56 6.45 -18.86
CA ILE A 122 -12.23 7.17 -17.64
C ILE A 122 -13.50 7.71 -16.99
N VAL A 123 -13.72 7.38 -15.71
CA VAL A 123 -14.80 7.97 -14.91
C VAL A 123 -14.30 9.25 -14.24
N GLY A 124 -14.93 10.36 -14.56
CA GLY A 124 -14.62 11.67 -13.99
C GLY A 124 -13.53 12.44 -14.73
N THR A 125 -13.15 13.59 -14.16
CA THR A 125 -12.11 14.50 -14.66
C THR A 125 -11.24 14.98 -13.51
N TRP A 126 -10.05 15.51 -13.79
CA TRP A 126 -9.15 16.06 -12.78
C TRP A 126 -8.36 17.25 -13.30
N ALA A 127 -7.75 18.01 -12.39
CA ALA A 127 -6.86 19.11 -12.73
C ALA A 127 -5.46 18.59 -13.07
N GLU A 128 -4.94 17.64 -12.28
CA GLU A 128 -3.61 17.05 -12.48
C GLU A 128 -3.61 15.54 -12.20
N PRO A 129 -2.86 14.74 -12.98
CA PRO A 129 -2.66 13.33 -12.66
C PRO A 129 -1.77 13.17 -11.42
N GLY A 130 -1.98 12.08 -10.67
CA GLY A 130 -1.28 11.84 -9.42
C GLY A 130 -1.83 12.69 -8.26
N VAL A 131 -1.41 12.33 -7.05
CA VAL A 131 -1.76 13.07 -5.84
C VAL A 131 -0.70 14.16 -5.62
N GLN A 132 -1.06 15.39 -5.98
CA GLN A 132 -0.24 16.59 -5.92
C GLN A 132 -0.59 17.43 -4.68
N CYS A 133 0.07 18.58 -4.53
CA CYS A 133 -0.05 19.47 -3.37
C CYS A 133 -1.51 19.80 -3.02
N GLU A 134 -2.32 20.14 -4.03
CA GLU A 134 -3.68 20.63 -3.86
C GLU A 134 -4.67 19.52 -3.45
N ALA A 135 -4.30 18.24 -3.57
CA ALA A 135 -5.11 17.13 -3.08
C ALA A 135 -5.23 17.14 -1.54
N CYS A 136 -4.22 17.66 -0.85
CA CYS A 136 -4.19 17.80 0.60
C CYS A 136 -4.38 19.25 1.06
N HIS A 137 -3.79 20.20 0.34
CA HIS A 137 -3.75 21.62 0.74
C HIS A 137 -4.88 22.47 0.11
N GLY A 138 -5.74 21.87 -0.72
CA GLY A 138 -6.76 22.59 -1.47
C GLY A 138 -6.21 23.42 -2.63
N PRO A 139 -7.08 24.09 -3.42
CA PRO A 139 -6.66 24.85 -4.59
C PRO A 139 -5.83 26.08 -4.20
N GLY A 140 -4.63 26.18 -4.77
CA GLY A 140 -3.62 27.20 -4.45
C GLY A 140 -3.60 28.39 -5.40
N GLY A 141 -4.52 28.49 -6.36
CA GLY A 141 -4.53 29.57 -7.35
C GLY A 141 -4.51 30.98 -6.76
N LEU A 142 -5.27 31.22 -5.68
CA LEU A 142 -5.25 32.52 -4.97
C LEU A 142 -3.96 32.72 -4.18
N HIS A 143 -3.49 31.68 -3.48
CA HIS A 143 -2.21 31.68 -2.77
C HIS A 143 -1.04 32.05 -3.68
N ALA A 144 -0.98 31.50 -4.89
CA ALA A 144 0.10 31.79 -5.85
C ALA A 144 0.21 33.28 -6.20
N SER A 145 -0.90 34.02 -6.18
CA SER A 145 -0.94 35.46 -6.48
C SER A 145 -0.71 36.36 -5.26
N ASN A 146 -0.98 35.86 -4.05
CA ASN A 146 -0.80 36.61 -2.80
C ASN A 146 -0.40 35.67 -1.65
N PRO A 147 0.85 35.14 -1.66
CA PRO A 147 1.25 34.07 -0.75
C PRO A 147 1.30 34.49 0.73
N TYR A 148 1.49 35.79 0.99
CA TYR A 148 1.51 36.33 2.36
C TYR A 148 0.12 36.71 2.89
N GLY A 149 -0.87 36.91 2.01
CA GLY A 149 -2.23 37.30 2.40
C GLY A 149 -3.28 36.20 2.26
N ILE A 150 -2.96 35.12 1.53
CA ILE A 150 -3.81 33.94 1.38
C ILE A 150 -2.95 32.74 1.77
N GLU A 151 -3.19 32.11 2.90
CA GLU A 151 -2.46 30.90 3.31
C GLU A 151 -3.03 29.66 2.61
N MET A 152 -2.18 28.64 2.39
CA MET A 152 -2.64 27.31 1.99
C MET A 152 -3.25 26.59 3.20
N ASN A 153 -4.23 25.72 2.95
CA ASN A 153 -4.81 24.91 4.02
C ASN A 153 -3.74 23.94 4.57
N VAL A 154 -3.59 23.85 5.88
CA VAL A 154 -2.74 22.85 6.54
C VAL A 154 -3.61 22.07 7.50
N ASP A 155 -4.14 20.96 7.00
CA ASP A 155 -4.98 20.04 7.77
C ASP A 155 -4.15 18.80 8.15
N ARG A 156 -4.19 18.47 9.44
CA ARG A 156 -3.46 17.35 10.05
C ARG A 156 -4.37 16.20 10.45
N ASP A 157 -5.68 16.38 10.30
CA ASP A 157 -6.67 15.38 10.64
C ASP A 157 -6.44 14.10 9.82
N PRO A 158 -6.39 12.91 10.46
CA PRO A 158 -6.19 11.66 9.75
C PRO A 158 -7.30 11.36 8.72
N GLU A 159 -8.50 11.94 8.84
CA GLU A 159 -9.57 11.83 7.86
C GLU A 159 -9.14 12.31 6.47
N LEU A 160 -8.24 13.30 6.39
CA LEU A 160 -7.69 13.76 5.11
C LEU A 160 -6.94 12.64 4.38
N CYS A 161 -6.15 11.85 5.11
CA CYS A 161 -5.46 10.68 4.58
C CYS A 161 -6.46 9.55 4.28
N GLY A 162 -7.45 9.38 5.16
CA GLY A 162 -8.53 8.41 5.05
C GLY A 162 -9.44 8.63 3.83
N LYS A 163 -9.38 9.76 3.13
CA LYS A 163 -10.06 9.92 1.83
C LYS A 163 -9.60 8.90 0.78
N CYS A 164 -8.33 8.47 0.87
CA CYS A 164 -7.70 7.58 -0.10
C CYS A 164 -7.13 6.31 0.51
N HIS A 165 -6.59 6.39 1.73
CA HIS A 165 -6.06 5.25 2.48
C HIS A 165 -7.17 4.54 3.24
N ARG A 166 -8.25 4.25 2.51
CA ARG A 166 -9.38 3.44 2.96
C ARG A 166 -10.02 2.70 1.78
N ARG A 167 -10.74 1.61 2.02
CA ARG A 167 -11.52 0.87 1.02
C ARG A 167 -13.02 1.00 1.23
N GLY A 168 -13.49 1.01 2.48
CA GLY A 168 -14.91 0.88 2.76
C GLY A 168 -15.33 1.42 4.13
N ASP A 169 -16.06 0.58 4.87
CA ASP A 169 -16.48 0.88 6.23
C ASP A 169 -15.25 0.90 7.15
N VAL A 170 -15.04 2.01 7.85
CA VAL A 170 -13.88 2.24 8.72
C VAL A 170 -13.78 1.26 9.89
N THR A 171 -14.87 0.55 10.19
CA THR A 171 -14.93 -0.45 11.26
C THR A 171 -14.48 -1.84 10.81
N THR A 172 -14.23 -2.05 9.52
CA THR A 172 -13.86 -3.34 8.92
C THR A 172 -12.53 -3.20 8.18
N VAL A 173 -11.68 -4.23 8.24
CA VAL A 173 -10.43 -4.30 7.45
C VAL A 173 -10.58 -5.47 6.49
N ASP A 174 -10.68 -5.18 5.20
CA ASP A 174 -10.93 -6.19 4.18
C ASP A 174 -9.69 -7.06 3.97
N ALA A 175 -9.93 -8.36 3.73
CA ALA A 175 -8.91 -9.33 3.46
C ALA A 175 -9.27 -10.17 2.23
N LYS A 176 -8.23 -10.60 1.52
CA LYS A 176 -8.38 -11.49 0.37
C LYS A 176 -7.13 -12.32 0.16
N GLY A 177 -7.31 -13.63 0.01
CA GLY A 177 -6.23 -14.55 -0.32
C GLY A 177 -5.15 -14.65 0.77
N GLY A 178 -5.56 -14.57 2.03
CA GLY A 178 -4.66 -14.67 3.19
C GLY A 178 -3.84 -13.41 3.47
N PHE A 179 -4.30 -12.24 3.02
CA PHE A 179 -3.68 -10.95 3.30
C PHE A 179 -4.75 -9.88 3.48
N VAL A 180 -4.45 -8.85 4.27
CA VAL A 180 -5.20 -7.59 4.26
C VAL A 180 -5.06 -6.95 2.89
N GLU A 181 -6.15 -6.40 2.36
CA GLU A 181 -6.10 -5.66 1.10
C GLU A 181 -5.32 -4.35 1.26
N HIS A 182 -4.59 -3.94 0.23
CA HIS A 182 -3.87 -2.66 0.28
C HIS A 182 -4.78 -1.43 0.40
N HIS A 183 -4.22 -0.37 1.01
CA HIS A 183 -4.84 0.93 1.32
C HIS A 183 -5.84 0.93 2.49
N GLU A 184 -5.70 0.01 3.43
CA GLU A 184 -6.55 -0.11 4.63
C GLU A 184 -5.94 0.60 5.88
N GLN A 185 -4.91 1.43 5.72
CA GLN A 185 -4.15 1.94 6.87
C GLN A 185 -4.99 2.78 7.84
N TYR A 186 -6.03 3.44 7.32
CA TYR A 186 -6.94 4.21 8.15
C TYR A 186 -7.83 3.28 8.99
N GLU A 187 -8.41 2.24 8.39
CA GLU A 187 -9.22 1.22 9.05
C GLU A 187 -8.43 0.42 10.08
N GLU A 188 -7.19 0.04 9.74
CA GLU A 188 -6.28 -0.65 10.65
C GLU A 188 -6.00 0.20 11.90
N LEU A 189 -5.66 1.47 11.73
CA LEU A 189 -5.47 2.38 12.87
C LEU A 189 -6.75 2.58 13.66
N TYR A 190 -7.90 2.69 12.99
CA TYR A 190 -9.21 2.88 13.60
C TYR A 190 -9.58 1.73 14.55
N GLN A 191 -9.20 0.50 14.22
CA GLN A 191 -9.38 -0.67 15.08
C GLN A 191 -8.34 -0.81 16.20
N SER A 192 -7.39 0.12 16.29
CA SER A 192 -6.28 0.09 17.24
C SER A 192 -6.40 1.19 18.31
N LYS A 193 -5.62 1.08 19.38
CA LYS A 193 -5.51 2.17 20.38
C LYS A 193 -4.89 3.44 19.80
N HIS A 194 -4.17 3.33 18.68
CA HIS A 194 -3.57 4.46 17.98
C HIS A 194 -4.57 5.23 17.10
N VAL A 195 -5.86 4.88 17.10
CA VAL A 195 -6.94 5.71 16.51
C VAL A 195 -6.94 7.15 17.05
N THR A 196 -6.38 7.35 18.24
CA THR A 196 -6.25 8.67 18.89
C THR A 196 -5.08 9.52 18.37
N LEU A 197 -4.26 8.99 17.46
CA LEU A 197 -3.06 9.63 16.93
C LEU A 197 -3.27 10.05 15.47
N ASP A 198 -2.78 11.23 15.11
CA ASP A 198 -2.73 11.67 13.72
C ASP A 198 -1.62 10.93 12.96
N CYS A 199 -1.85 10.59 11.69
CA CYS A 199 -0.86 9.93 10.83
C CYS A 199 0.48 10.70 10.78
N VAL A 200 0.41 12.04 10.83
CA VAL A 200 1.55 12.95 10.72
C VAL A 200 2.45 13.00 11.97
N ILE A 201 2.01 12.40 13.08
CA ILE A 201 2.86 12.19 14.28
C ILE A 201 4.00 11.22 13.96
N CYS A 202 3.68 10.19 13.18
CA CYS A 202 4.65 9.16 12.78
C CYS A 202 5.26 9.46 11.41
N HIS A 203 4.47 9.92 10.44
CA HIS A 203 4.94 10.08 9.06
C HIS A 203 5.10 11.54 8.63
N ASP A 204 6.05 11.78 7.73
CA ASP A 204 6.12 13.02 6.97
C ASP A 204 5.27 12.89 5.71
N PRO A 205 4.18 13.65 5.53
CA PRO A 205 3.33 13.53 4.36
C PRO A 205 4.05 13.92 3.05
N HIS A 206 5.18 14.63 3.13
CA HIS A 206 5.97 15.05 1.98
C HIS A 206 7.11 14.07 1.64
N LYS A 207 7.35 13.03 2.44
CA LYS A 207 8.40 12.03 2.21
C LYS A 207 7.79 10.63 2.19
N GLY A 208 7.96 9.93 1.07
CA GLY A 208 7.45 8.56 0.94
C GLY A 208 8.31 7.55 1.71
N VAL A 209 7.67 6.53 2.31
CA VAL A 209 8.37 5.44 3.02
C VAL A 209 9.40 4.74 2.12
N VAL A 210 9.08 4.52 0.84
CA VAL A 210 10.01 3.93 -0.14
C VAL A 210 11.23 4.82 -0.36
N GLN A 211 11.03 6.14 -0.53
CA GLN A 211 12.12 7.10 -0.69
C GLN A 211 13.06 7.08 0.52
N LEU A 212 12.50 7.07 1.73
CA LEU A 212 13.26 7.05 2.98
C LEU A 212 14.05 5.74 3.11
N ARG A 213 13.45 4.59 2.79
CA ARG A 213 14.17 3.30 2.76
C ARG A 213 15.32 3.29 1.77
N GLN A 214 15.12 3.80 0.55
CA GLN A 214 16.17 3.88 -0.48
C GLN A 214 17.34 4.77 -0.05
N SER A 215 17.04 5.85 0.69
CA SER A 215 18.06 6.76 1.25
C SER A 215 18.63 6.27 2.59
N LYS A 216 18.19 5.13 3.12
CA LYS A 216 18.54 4.60 4.45
C LYS A 216 18.26 5.60 5.57
N GLU A 217 17.21 6.40 5.41
CA GLU A 217 16.72 7.35 6.40
C GLU A 217 15.59 6.72 7.24
N PRO A 218 15.39 7.18 8.49
CA PRO A 218 14.25 6.78 9.31
C PRO A 218 12.92 7.00 8.59
N THR A 219 12.06 5.98 8.56
CA THR A 219 10.74 6.06 7.90
C THR A 219 9.66 6.73 8.75
N THR A 220 9.95 6.95 10.03
CA THR A 220 9.08 7.63 10.98
C THR A 220 9.82 8.78 11.69
N ARG A 221 9.06 9.82 12.04
CA ARG A 221 9.50 10.97 12.85
C ARG A 221 9.58 10.60 14.33
N THR A 222 8.60 9.83 14.79
CA THR A 222 8.48 9.36 16.18
C THR A 222 8.79 7.87 16.24
N GLN A 223 9.60 7.47 17.22
CA GLN A 223 9.93 6.06 17.47
C GLN A 223 8.96 5.46 18.48
N CYS A 224 8.66 4.16 18.37
CA CYS A 224 7.74 3.46 19.28
C CYS A 224 8.17 3.62 20.75
N ALA A 225 9.48 3.51 21.02
CA ALA A 225 10.06 3.62 22.36
C ALA A 225 9.87 5.00 23.02
N ASN A 226 9.56 6.05 22.25
CA ASN A 226 9.29 7.39 22.81
C ASN A 226 8.02 7.37 23.68
N CYS A 227 7.03 6.55 23.33
CA CYS A 227 5.79 6.38 24.09
C CYS A 227 5.78 5.05 24.87
N HIS A 228 6.39 4.01 24.31
CA HIS A 228 6.44 2.65 24.87
C HIS A 228 7.80 2.34 25.52
N PHE A 229 8.32 3.26 26.33
CA PHE A 229 9.67 3.13 26.91
C PHE A 229 9.83 1.87 27.78
N LYS A 230 8.78 1.43 28.49
CA LYS A 230 8.81 0.21 29.30
C LYS A 230 9.01 -1.01 28.40
N GLN A 231 8.25 -1.10 27.31
CA GLN A 231 8.38 -2.19 26.34
C GLN A 231 9.75 -2.16 25.65
N GLY A 232 10.30 -0.97 25.39
CA GLY A 232 11.66 -0.81 24.87
C GLY A 232 12.78 -1.22 25.85
N GLN A 233 12.48 -1.39 27.14
CA GLN A 233 13.45 -1.76 28.18
C GLN A 233 13.43 -3.25 28.53
N TYR A 234 12.33 -3.94 28.28
CA TYR A 234 12.13 -5.32 28.73
C TYR A 234 11.66 -6.17 27.57
N GLN A 235 12.35 -7.29 27.34
CA GLN A 235 11.91 -8.34 26.43
C GLN A 235 12.20 -9.72 27.05
N LYS A 236 11.35 -10.70 26.77
CA LYS A 236 11.44 -12.05 27.32
C LYS A 236 12.52 -12.89 26.66
N ASN A 237 12.82 -12.65 25.38
CA ASN A 237 13.79 -13.43 24.62
C ASN A 237 15.08 -12.64 24.35
N PRO A 238 16.20 -12.94 25.02
CA PRO A 238 17.46 -12.23 24.79
C PRO A 238 18.03 -12.47 23.39
N LYS A 239 17.63 -13.53 22.67
CA LYS A 239 18.07 -13.77 21.29
C LYS A 239 17.48 -12.77 20.29
N HIS A 240 16.40 -12.07 20.66
CA HIS A 240 15.80 -11.03 19.83
C HIS A 240 16.55 -9.70 19.97
N GLU A 241 17.38 -9.54 21.01
CA GLU A 241 18.12 -8.29 21.26
C GLU A 241 19.07 -7.96 20.11
N GLY A 242 18.90 -6.77 19.52
CA GLY A 242 19.73 -6.29 18.41
C GLY A 242 19.50 -6.97 17.07
N TYR A 243 18.53 -7.90 16.96
CA TYR A 243 18.22 -8.62 15.72
C TYR A 243 16.80 -8.37 15.21
N VAL A 244 15.86 -7.95 16.06
CA VAL A 244 14.48 -7.65 15.65
C VAL A 244 14.10 -6.23 16.08
N ASP A 245 13.39 -5.53 15.20
CA ASP A 245 12.82 -4.22 15.50
C ASP A 245 11.36 -4.36 15.95
N CYS A 246 10.84 -3.34 16.66
CA CYS A 246 9.44 -3.33 17.12
C CYS A 246 8.45 -3.63 15.97
N ILE A 247 8.72 -3.08 14.78
CA ILE A 247 7.89 -3.23 13.59
C ILE A 247 7.89 -4.66 13.02
N ASP A 248 8.83 -5.53 13.39
CA ASP A 248 8.87 -6.89 12.86
C ASP A 248 7.76 -7.77 13.43
N CYS A 249 7.39 -7.56 14.69
CA CYS A 249 6.25 -8.24 15.32
C CYS A 249 5.00 -7.36 15.40
N HIS A 250 5.15 -6.04 15.59
CA HIS A 250 4.03 -5.11 15.79
C HIS A 250 3.61 -4.34 14.54
N MET A 251 4.31 -4.48 13.42
CA MET A 251 3.83 -4.03 12.11
C MET A 251 4.30 -5.03 11.03
N PRO A 252 4.00 -6.33 11.18
CA PRO A 252 4.46 -7.34 10.24
C PRO A 252 3.81 -7.11 8.87
N ARG A 253 4.31 -7.81 7.86
CA ARG A 253 3.82 -7.65 6.50
C ARG A 253 2.57 -8.50 6.29
N ILE A 254 1.42 -8.01 6.75
CA ILE A 254 0.12 -8.66 6.60
C ILE A 254 -0.63 -8.18 5.34
N ILE A 255 -0.17 -7.11 4.71
CA ILE A 255 -0.86 -6.48 3.58
C ILE A 255 -0.21 -6.88 2.26
N LYS A 256 -1.04 -7.18 1.26
CA LYS A 256 -0.61 -7.44 -0.12
C LYS A 256 -1.08 -6.35 -1.08
N SER A 257 -0.13 -5.69 -1.74
CA SER A 257 -0.36 -4.79 -2.87
C SER A 257 -0.03 -5.45 -4.20
N ALA A 258 1.16 -6.02 -4.35
CA ALA A 258 1.63 -6.70 -5.55
C ALA A 258 1.98 -8.16 -5.24
N TRP A 259 2.87 -8.38 -4.29
CA TRP A 259 3.36 -9.70 -3.89
C TRP A 259 2.94 -10.08 -2.47
N GLY A 260 2.73 -11.38 -2.29
CA GLY A 260 2.58 -12.02 -0.99
C GLY A 260 2.90 -13.50 -1.10
N ASP A 261 3.38 -14.07 -0.01
CA ASP A 261 3.62 -15.49 0.17
C ASP A 261 2.91 -15.95 1.44
N ALA A 262 1.72 -16.52 1.27
CA ALA A 262 0.86 -16.92 2.38
C ALA A 262 1.47 -18.08 3.17
N ALA A 263 2.25 -18.95 2.52
CA ALA A 263 2.94 -20.06 3.19
C ALA A 263 4.06 -19.56 4.12
N ARG A 264 4.57 -18.34 3.88
CA ARG A 264 5.58 -17.67 4.70
C ARG A 264 5.03 -16.50 5.50
N PHE A 265 3.71 -16.31 5.53
CA PHE A 265 3.04 -15.23 6.28
C PHE A 265 3.65 -13.84 6.02
N THR A 266 3.94 -13.52 4.76
CA THR A 266 4.59 -12.25 4.40
C THR A 266 4.04 -11.63 3.11
N GLY A 267 3.49 -10.44 3.25
CA GLY A 267 3.08 -9.54 2.17
C GLY A 267 4.16 -8.51 1.84
N ASP A 268 3.82 -7.50 1.06
CA ASP A 268 4.76 -6.46 0.61
C ASP A 268 4.53 -5.08 1.26
N ILE A 269 3.53 -4.97 2.13
CA ILE A 269 3.24 -3.77 2.92
C ILE A 269 3.07 -4.16 4.40
N ARG A 270 3.57 -3.30 5.29
CA ARG A 270 3.43 -3.44 6.74
C ARG A 270 2.04 -2.98 7.20
N THR A 271 1.42 -3.76 8.07
CA THR A 271 0.13 -3.42 8.71
C THR A 271 0.25 -2.22 9.64
N HIS A 272 -0.85 -1.50 9.84
CA HIS A 272 -1.04 -0.54 10.92
C HIS A 272 -1.95 -1.06 12.05
N LEU A 273 -2.15 -2.36 12.13
CA LEU A 273 -2.48 -3.03 13.39
C LEU A 273 -1.19 -3.13 14.21
N MET A 274 -1.23 -2.83 15.50
CA MET A 274 -0.02 -2.89 16.35
C MET A 274 -0.11 -3.80 17.56
N ALA A 275 -1.30 -4.06 18.07
CA ALA A 275 -1.45 -4.93 19.23
C ALA A 275 -1.39 -6.39 18.79
N ILE A 276 -0.60 -7.21 19.49
CA ILE A 276 -0.55 -8.67 19.29
C ILE A 276 -1.48 -9.31 20.33
N ASP A 277 -2.34 -10.21 19.89
CA ASP A 277 -3.04 -11.14 20.79
C ASP A 277 -2.18 -12.41 20.93
N PRO A 278 -1.57 -12.65 22.11
CA PRO A 278 -0.66 -13.78 22.29
C PRO A 278 -1.38 -15.14 22.28
N THR A 279 -2.71 -15.18 22.25
CA THR A 279 -3.50 -16.41 22.20
C THR A 279 -4.08 -16.69 20.80
N GLN A 280 -3.91 -15.75 19.86
CA GLN A 280 -4.47 -15.83 18.53
C GLN A 280 -3.44 -16.33 17.52
N VAL A 281 -3.68 -17.49 16.91
CA VAL A 281 -2.77 -18.05 15.90
C VAL A 281 -3.10 -17.59 14.48
N GLY A 282 -4.38 -17.36 14.15
CA GLY A 282 -4.82 -17.00 12.79
C GLY A 282 -5.35 -15.57 12.67
N GLN A 283 -4.88 -14.83 11.66
CA GLN A 283 -5.18 -13.40 11.46
C GLN A 283 -6.58 -13.10 10.92
N PHE A 284 -7.11 -13.95 10.05
CA PHE A 284 -8.33 -13.65 9.28
C PHE A 284 -9.57 -14.35 9.85
N SER A 285 -10.75 -13.86 9.47
CA SER A 285 -12.03 -14.54 9.67
C SER A 285 -12.07 -15.90 8.99
N GLU A 286 -12.99 -16.77 9.38
CA GLU A 286 -13.11 -18.13 8.82
C GLU A 286 -13.36 -18.13 7.30
N ASP A 287 -14.09 -17.12 6.79
CA ASP A 287 -14.31 -16.91 5.36
C ASP A 287 -13.13 -16.22 4.64
N GLY A 288 -12.12 -15.76 5.40
CA GLY A 288 -10.95 -15.05 4.90
C GLY A 288 -11.22 -13.67 4.29
N LEU A 289 -12.40 -13.10 4.53
CA LEU A 289 -12.83 -11.82 3.96
C LEU A 289 -12.48 -10.61 4.82
N THR A 290 -12.18 -10.81 6.11
CA THR A 290 -11.82 -9.71 7.02
C THR A 290 -10.62 -10.08 7.90
N SER A 291 -9.90 -9.07 8.37
CA SER A 291 -8.85 -9.22 9.38
C SER A 291 -9.36 -8.95 10.78
N LYS A 292 -8.84 -9.71 11.75
CA LYS A 292 -9.02 -9.41 13.18
C LYS A 292 -8.23 -8.16 13.56
N SER A 293 -8.69 -7.44 14.59
CA SER A 293 -8.12 -6.15 15.03
C SER A 293 -6.77 -6.27 15.76
N GLN A 294 -6.47 -7.44 16.34
CA GLN A 294 -5.16 -7.74 16.90
C GLN A 294 -4.38 -8.63 15.93
N ILE A 295 -3.06 -8.44 15.90
CA ILE A 295 -2.13 -9.26 15.14
C ILE A 295 -2.08 -10.66 15.74
N ALA A 296 -2.25 -11.66 14.89
CA ALA A 296 -2.06 -13.07 15.21
C ALA A 296 -0.58 -13.50 15.13
N LEU A 297 -0.26 -14.60 15.81
CA LEU A 297 1.10 -15.15 15.89
C LEU A 297 1.61 -15.73 14.56
N ASP A 298 0.72 -16.09 13.64
CA ASP A 298 1.11 -16.47 12.28
C ASP A 298 1.91 -15.35 11.59
N PHE A 299 1.42 -14.12 11.60
CA PHE A 299 2.14 -12.98 11.01
C PHE A 299 3.20 -12.38 11.95
N ALA A 300 2.94 -12.33 13.27
CA ALA A 300 3.91 -11.75 14.21
C ALA A 300 5.18 -12.61 14.38
N CYS A 301 5.10 -13.92 14.17
CA CYS A 301 6.18 -14.86 14.48
C CYS A 301 6.58 -15.75 13.29
N LYS A 302 5.61 -16.35 12.57
CA LYS A 302 5.90 -17.39 11.57
C LYS A 302 6.48 -16.86 10.25
N SER A 303 6.60 -15.55 10.10
CA SER A 303 7.40 -14.94 9.02
C SER A 303 8.90 -15.15 9.19
N CYS A 304 9.38 -15.35 10.43
CA CYS A 304 10.75 -15.77 10.74
C CYS A 304 10.81 -17.25 11.15
N HIS A 305 9.81 -17.72 11.91
CA HIS A 305 9.66 -19.11 12.36
C HIS A 305 8.87 -19.94 11.35
N VAL A 306 9.31 -19.91 10.08
CA VAL A 306 8.58 -20.47 8.94
C VAL A 306 8.42 -22.00 9.11
N PRO A 307 7.19 -22.55 8.95
CA PRO A 307 6.96 -23.99 9.03
C PRO A 307 7.83 -24.77 8.04
N GLY A 308 8.36 -25.93 8.46
CA GLY A 308 9.26 -26.76 7.68
C GLY A 308 10.71 -26.27 7.60
N THR A 309 11.09 -25.23 8.37
CA THR A 309 12.47 -24.75 8.47
C THR A 309 13.09 -25.07 9.82
N ALA A 310 14.42 -24.95 9.92
CA ALA A 310 15.12 -25.12 11.20
C ALA A 310 14.71 -24.10 12.28
N ALA A 311 14.03 -23.02 11.89
CA ALA A 311 13.54 -21.99 12.79
C ALA A 311 12.09 -22.23 13.26
N GLU A 312 11.42 -23.28 12.77
CA GLU A 312 10.02 -23.59 13.11
C GLU A 312 9.79 -23.70 14.63
N LYS A 313 8.61 -23.24 15.05
CA LYS A 313 8.10 -23.32 16.42
C LYS A 313 6.65 -23.76 16.41
N SER A 314 6.25 -24.57 17.40
CA SER A 314 4.86 -24.94 17.58
C SER A 314 4.02 -23.74 18.02
N ASP A 315 2.71 -23.83 17.85
CA ASP A 315 1.81 -22.77 18.29
C ASP A 315 1.86 -22.58 19.81
N GLU A 316 2.02 -23.67 20.57
CA GLU A 316 2.18 -23.63 22.02
C GLU A 316 3.44 -22.87 22.44
N ASP A 317 4.58 -23.12 21.79
CA ASP A 317 5.84 -22.41 22.06
C ASP A 317 5.70 -20.91 21.75
N LEU A 318 5.01 -20.57 20.66
CA LEU A 318 4.78 -19.18 20.25
C LEU A 318 3.85 -18.45 21.24
N ILE A 319 2.76 -19.09 21.66
CA ILE A 319 1.82 -18.54 22.66
C ILE A 319 2.54 -18.32 23.99
N GLU A 320 3.32 -19.30 24.46
CA GLU A 320 4.09 -19.17 25.69
C GLU A 320 5.08 -18.01 25.58
N MET A 321 5.81 -17.90 24.46
CA MET A 321 6.79 -16.85 24.26
C MET A 321 6.16 -15.45 24.17
N ALA A 322 5.06 -15.30 23.43
CA ALA A 322 4.37 -14.02 23.27
C ALA A 322 3.72 -13.55 24.59
N THR A 323 3.30 -14.48 25.44
CA THR A 323 2.67 -14.16 26.72
C THR A 323 3.67 -13.49 27.68
N GLY A 324 3.38 -12.25 28.03
CA GLY A 324 4.20 -11.44 28.92
C GLY A 324 5.54 -11.02 28.32
N TYR A 325 5.64 -10.94 26.98
CA TYR A 325 6.91 -10.69 26.29
C TYR A 325 7.66 -9.44 26.78
N HIS A 326 6.93 -8.37 27.12
CA HIS A 326 7.51 -7.12 27.65
C HIS A 326 7.31 -6.93 29.16
N THR A 327 6.97 -8.00 29.89
CA THR A 327 6.80 -7.93 31.34
C THR A 327 8.16 -7.79 32.01
N LYS A 328 8.24 -6.92 33.03
CA LYS A 328 9.45 -6.76 33.84
C LYS A 328 9.78 -8.10 34.55
N PRO A 329 11.05 -8.57 34.52
CA PRO A 329 11.48 -9.76 35.25
C PRO A 329 11.22 -9.72 36.75
#